data_AF-A0A7V9PQ43-F1
#
_entry.id   AF-A0A7V9PQ43-F1
#
_cell.length_a   1.000
_cell.length_b   1.000
_cell.length_c   1.000
_cell.angle_alpha   90.00
_cell.angle_beta   90.00
_cell.angle_gamma   90.00
#
_symmetry.space_group_name_H-M   'P 1'
#
loop_
_entity.id
_entity.type
_entity.pdbx_description
1 polymer ?
#
loop_
_entity_poly.entity_id
_entity_poly.type
_entity_poly.pdbx_seq_one_letter_code
_entity_poly.pdbx_strand_id
1 'polypeptide(L)'
;MFFAAVLTGFALLGLIAIGLGLLVTDVLLDAGLADLDESTVKSLVAERTPFLTDASEVGSTLGGAPLLPILVGALGLVCALLRKWLIAAFAVFALVVESVTYRVTSLAVPRERPNVKRLEDLPVDTSFPSGHTAAAVAVYAGLVLLITSRFANRGLRVLAWAVAILIPVFVALARMYRGMHHPLDVAGGLAIGIGALLVLLFACRSAGAAHEARSPQQSKVATSRRAQRVA
;
A
#
# COMPACT_ATOMS: atom_id res chain seq x y z
N MET A 1 2.41 22.46 -3.07
CA MET A 1 2.30 21.87 -1.72
C MET A 1 1.96 20.40 -1.77
N PHE A 2 0.79 19.98 -2.29
CA PHE A 2 0.44 18.55 -2.41
C PHE A 2 1.54 17.73 -3.13
N PHE A 3 1.87 18.07 -4.38
CA PHE A 3 2.87 17.31 -5.15
C PHE A 3 4.26 17.30 -4.49
N ALA A 4 4.69 18.40 -3.90
CA ALA A 4 5.95 18.44 -3.15
C ALA A 4 5.91 17.49 -1.95
N ALA A 5 4.82 17.48 -1.18
CA ALA A 5 4.66 16.57 -0.05
C ALA A 5 4.59 15.10 -0.49
N VAL A 6 3.92 14.79 -1.61
CA VAL A 6 3.92 13.44 -2.19
C VAL A 6 5.32 13.03 -2.61
N LEU A 7 6.04 13.88 -3.34
CA LEU A 7 7.40 13.58 -3.81
C LEU A 7 8.39 13.38 -2.66
N THR A 8 8.38 14.27 -1.66
CA THR A 8 9.22 14.13 -0.47
C THR A 8 8.85 12.89 0.33
N GLY A 9 7.55 12.66 0.56
CA GLY A 9 7.07 11.48 1.28
C GLY A 9 7.41 10.18 0.56
N PHE A 10 7.26 10.15 -0.76
CA PHE A 10 7.66 9.03 -1.61
C PHE A 10 9.17 8.77 -1.53
N ALA A 11 10.02 9.81 -1.62
CA ALA A 11 11.46 9.66 -1.50
C ALA A 11 11.87 9.09 -0.12
N LEU A 12 11.28 9.62 0.96
CA LEU A 12 11.51 9.11 2.31
C LEU A 12 11.04 7.67 2.47
N LEU A 13 9.86 7.35 1.96
CA LEU A 13 9.32 5.99 2.01
C LEU A 13 10.22 5.01 1.24
N GLY A 14 10.69 5.39 0.04
CA GLY A 14 11.62 4.58 -0.74
C GLY A 14 12.95 4.35 -0.01
N LEU A 15 13.53 5.40 0.58
CA LEU A 15 14.77 5.28 1.37
C LEU A 15 14.58 4.36 2.58
N ILE A 16 13.47 4.50 3.30
CA ILE A 16 13.13 3.64 4.45
C ILE A 16 12.93 2.20 3.97
N ALA A 17 12.17 1.98 2.89
CA ALA A 17 11.89 0.65 2.37
C ALA A 17 13.16 -0.07 1.89
N ILE A 18 14.06 0.63 1.19
CA ILE A 18 15.36 0.11 0.79
C ILE A 18 16.21 -0.17 2.04
N GLY A 19 16.29 0.77 2.98
CA GLY A 19 17.04 0.58 4.23
C GLY A 19 16.54 -0.60 5.06
N LEU A 20 15.22 -0.81 5.14
CA LEU A 20 14.62 -1.99 5.77
C LEU A 20 14.96 -3.27 5.01
N GLY A 21 14.95 -3.24 3.68
CA GLY A 21 15.34 -4.38 2.86
C GLY A 21 16.79 -4.76 3.07
N LEU A 22 17.72 -3.80 3.03
CA LEU A 22 19.13 -4.02 3.32
C LEU A 22 19.38 -4.47 4.77
N LEU A 23 18.63 -3.93 5.74
CA LEU A 23 18.67 -4.41 7.11
C LEU A 23 18.23 -5.88 7.21
N VAL A 24 17.18 -6.26 6.47
CA VAL A 24 16.74 -7.65 6.39
C VAL A 24 17.85 -8.51 5.79
N THR A 25 18.34 -8.18 4.59
CA THR A 25 19.26 -9.03 3.83
C THR A 25 20.64 -9.12 4.46
N ASP A 26 21.19 -8.01 4.95
CA ASP A 26 22.61 -7.90 5.31
C ASP A 26 22.85 -8.04 6.82
N VAL A 27 21.78 -8.01 7.63
CA VAL A 27 21.89 -8.05 9.09
C VAL A 27 20.99 -9.12 9.69
N LEU A 28 19.68 -9.08 9.42
CA LEU A 28 18.74 -9.99 10.09
C LEU A 28 18.92 -11.43 9.65
N LEU A 29 19.10 -11.67 8.34
CA LEU A 29 19.33 -13.02 7.83
C LEU A 29 20.61 -13.63 8.41
N ASP A 30 21.72 -12.87 8.42
CA ASP A 30 23.00 -13.29 8.99
C ASP A 30 22.97 -13.44 10.53
N ALA A 31 22.07 -12.72 11.21
CA ALA A 31 21.82 -12.84 12.65
C ALA A 31 21.02 -14.10 13.03
N GLY A 32 20.71 -14.99 12.07
CA GLY A 32 20.06 -16.28 12.31
C GLY A 32 18.55 -16.30 12.03
N LEU A 33 17.96 -15.22 11.49
CA LEU A 33 16.55 -15.24 11.08
C LEU A 33 16.32 -15.96 9.75
N ALA A 34 17.37 -16.24 8.96
CA ALA A 34 17.25 -16.92 7.68
C ALA A 34 16.54 -18.28 7.77
N ASP A 35 16.92 -19.10 8.75
CA ASP A 35 16.32 -20.42 8.94
C ASP A 35 14.85 -20.35 9.36
N LEU A 36 14.49 -19.36 10.18
CA LEU A 36 13.10 -19.14 10.62
C LEU A 36 12.21 -18.69 9.47
N ASP A 37 12.71 -17.79 8.62
CA ASP A 37 12.00 -17.27 7.45
C ASP A 37 11.72 -18.40 6.45
N GLU A 38 12.74 -19.21 6.16
CA GLU A 38 12.67 -20.34 5.23
C GLU A 38 11.84 -21.51 5.77
N SER A 39 12.01 -21.89 7.05
CA SER A 39 11.29 -23.01 7.66
C SER A 39 9.79 -22.74 7.80
N THR A 40 9.39 -21.48 8.00
CA THR A 40 7.98 -21.08 8.01
C THR A 40 7.33 -21.39 6.67
N VAL A 41 7.98 -21.02 5.56
CA VAL A 41 7.45 -21.30 4.22
C VAL A 41 7.46 -22.80 3.94
N LYS A 42 8.52 -23.53 4.29
CA LYS A 42 8.60 -24.99 4.12
C LYS A 42 7.45 -25.72 4.84
N SER A 43 7.13 -25.30 6.06
CA SER A 43 6.01 -25.87 6.83
C SER A 43 4.67 -25.65 6.12
N LEU A 44 4.43 -24.43 5.59
CA LEU A 44 3.21 -24.14 4.82
C LEU A 44 3.12 -24.95 3.52
N VAL A 45 4.25 -25.19 2.86
CA VAL A 45 4.31 -25.99 1.63
C VAL A 45 4.08 -27.48 1.90
N ALA A 46 4.50 -27.99 3.05
CA ALA A 46 4.27 -29.38 3.45
C ALA A 46 2.78 -29.68 3.69
N GLU A 47 2.02 -28.70 4.20
CA GLU A 47 0.59 -28.81 4.52
C GLU A 47 -0.34 -28.54 3.32
N ARG A 48 0.17 -28.65 2.09
CA ARG A 48 -0.61 -28.31 0.89
C ARG A 48 -1.74 -29.29 0.64
N THR A 49 -2.94 -28.75 0.42
CA THR A 49 -4.12 -29.51 -0.01
C THR A 49 -4.74 -28.87 -1.27
N PRO A 50 -5.54 -29.59 -2.07
CA PRO A 50 -6.21 -29.02 -3.23
C PRO A 50 -7.05 -27.79 -2.87
N PHE A 51 -7.87 -27.90 -1.82
CA PHE A 51 -8.72 -26.80 -1.36
C PHE A 51 -7.92 -25.55 -0.95
N LEU A 52 -6.87 -25.71 -0.14
CA LEU A 52 -6.03 -24.57 0.28
C LEU A 52 -5.24 -23.99 -0.90
N THR A 53 -4.94 -24.81 -1.92
CA THR A 53 -4.30 -24.37 -3.15
C THR A 53 -5.22 -23.46 -3.96
N ASP A 54 -6.47 -23.85 -4.17
CA ASP A 54 -7.47 -23.03 -4.85
C ASP A 54 -7.75 -21.74 -4.06
N ALA A 55 -7.89 -21.85 -2.73
CA ALA A 55 -8.05 -20.68 -1.86
C ALA A 55 -6.84 -19.73 -1.97
N SER A 56 -5.62 -20.26 -2.02
CA SER A 56 -4.41 -19.43 -2.18
C SER A 56 -4.37 -18.70 -3.53
N GLU A 57 -4.95 -19.25 -4.58
CA GLU A 57 -5.05 -18.57 -5.87
C GLU A 57 -6.01 -17.38 -5.81
N VAL A 58 -7.13 -17.54 -5.10
CA VAL A 58 -8.03 -16.41 -4.81
C VAL A 58 -7.29 -15.33 -4.02
N GLY A 59 -6.57 -15.72 -2.96
CA GLY A 59 -5.76 -14.78 -2.17
C GLY A 59 -4.69 -14.07 -3.00
N SER A 60 -4.02 -14.79 -3.90
CA SER A 60 -3.05 -14.24 -4.85
C SER A 60 -3.72 -13.21 -5.77
N THR A 61 -4.87 -13.54 -6.34
CA THR A 61 -5.62 -12.66 -7.24
C THR A 61 -6.10 -11.40 -6.53
N LEU A 62 -6.54 -11.51 -5.27
CA LEU A 62 -6.98 -10.36 -4.45
C LEU A 62 -5.87 -9.35 -4.17
N GLY A 63 -4.61 -9.80 -4.09
CA GLY A 63 -3.47 -8.93 -3.85
C GLY A 63 -2.76 -8.45 -5.11
N GLY A 64 -3.10 -8.99 -6.28
CA GLY A 64 -2.25 -8.93 -7.46
C GLY A 64 -2.84 -8.21 -8.66
N ALA A 65 -2.02 -8.11 -9.70
CA ALA A 65 -2.49 -7.76 -11.03
C ALA A 65 -3.14 -8.99 -11.70
N PRO A 66 -4.22 -8.81 -12.48
CA PRO A 66 -4.78 -7.52 -12.90
C PRO A 66 -5.87 -6.96 -11.96
N LEU A 67 -6.30 -7.69 -10.92
CA LEU A 67 -7.51 -7.35 -10.16
C LEU A 67 -7.42 -5.98 -9.47
N LEU A 68 -6.37 -5.70 -8.70
CA LEU A 68 -6.28 -4.44 -7.95
C LEU A 68 -6.25 -3.19 -8.84
N PRO A 69 -5.45 -3.14 -9.93
CA PRO A 69 -5.54 -2.05 -10.91
C PRO A 69 -6.92 -1.88 -11.52
N ILE A 70 -7.60 -2.99 -11.89
CA ILE A 70 -8.97 -2.94 -12.43
C ILE A 70 -9.94 -2.38 -11.39
N LEU A 71 -9.88 -2.87 -10.14
CA LEU A 71 -10.74 -2.42 -9.05
C LEU A 71 -10.56 -0.92 -8.77
N VAL A 72 -9.31 -0.46 -8.66
CA VAL A 72 -8.98 0.95 -8.42
C VAL A 72 -9.39 1.81 -9.62
N GLY A 73 -9.17 1.34 -10.84
CA GLY A 73 -9.58 2.03 -12.07
C GLY A 73 -11.10 2.17 -12.18
N ALA A 74 -11.84 1.09 -11.93
CA ALA A 74 -13.31 1.09 -11.95
C ALA A 74 -13.88 2.01 -10.85
N LEU A 75 -13.36 1.92 -9.62
CA LEU A 75 -13.77 2.81 -8.54
C LEU A 75 -13.43 4.27 -8.85
N GLY A 76 -12.24 4.52 -9.39
CA GLY A 76 -11.79 5.84 -9.82
C GLY A 76 -12.73 6.42 -10.86
N LEU A 77 -13.10 5.64 -11.87
CA LEU A 77 -14.06 6.02 -12.91
C LEU A 77 -15.43 6.34 -12.33
N VAL A 78 -16.01 5.43 -11.51
CA VAL A 78 -17.31 5.67 -10.86
C VAL A 78 -17.28 6.94 -10.00
N CYS A 79 -16.22 7.13 -9.20
CA CYS A 79 -16.07 8.33 -8.39
C CYS A 79 -15.93 9.59 -9.25
N ALA A 80 -15.19 9.54 -10.36
CA ALA A 80 -15.05 10.65 -11.30
C ALA A 80 -16.39 11.00 -11.97
N LEU A 81 -17.16 10.00 -12.42
CA LEU A 81 -18.50 10.18 -12.98
C LEU A 81 -19.47 10.82 -11.97
N LEU A 82 -19.36 10.44 -10.69
CA LEU A 82 -20.10 11.04 -9.58
C LEU A 82 -19.51 12.38 -9.11
N ARG A 83 -18.53 12.94 -9.83
CA ARG A 83 -17.82 14.20 -9.50
C ARG A 83 -17.12 14.19 -8.14
N LYS A 84 -16.81 13.02 -7.60
CA LYS A 84 -16.05 12.78 -6.36
C LYS A 84 -14.54 12.68 -6.67
N TRP A 85 -14.00 13.70 -7.34
CA TRP A 85 -12.63 13.72 -7.86
C TRP A 85 -11.54 13.45 -6.82
N LEU A 86 -11.72 13.93 -5.59
CA LEU A 86 -10.75 13.69 -4.51
C LEU A 86 -10.66 12.21 -4.11
N ILE A 87 -11.79 11.50 -4.11
CA ILE A 87 -11.85 10.06 -3.78
C ILE A 87 -11.20 9.26 -4.91
N ALA A 88 -11.53 9.61 -6.16
CA ALA A 88 -10.92 9.01 -7.34
C ALA A 88 -9.38 9.20 -7.33
N ALA A 89 -8.93 10.44 -7.10
CA ALA A 89 -7.52 10.76 -7.02
C ALA A 89 -6.83 9.99 -5.89
N PHE A 90 -7.39 9.98 -4.68
CA PHE A 90 -6.79 9.27 -3.55
C PHE A 90 -6.59 7.78 -3.84
N ALA A 91 -7.61 7.10 -4.38
CA ALA A 91 -7.52 5.67 -4.70
C ALA A 91 -6.42 5.37 -5.74
N VAL A 92 -6.35 6.18 -6.82
CA VAL A 92 -5.34 6.03 -7.87
C VAL A 92 -3.94 6.33 -7.32
N PHE A 93 -3.77 7.45 -6.61
CA PHE A 93 -2.48 7.82 -6.05
C PHE A 93 -2.00 6.82 -4.99
N ALA A 94 -2.89 6.18 -4.24
CA ALA A 94 -2.52 5.16 -3.24
C ALA A 94 -1.84 3.97 -3.91
N LEU A 95 -2.45 3.45 -4.98
CA LEU A 95 -1.89 2.37 -5.77
C LEU A 95 -0.59 2.81 -6.46
N VAL A 96 -0.53 4.02 -7.03
CA VAL A 96 0.68 4.51 -7.72
C VAL A 96 1.87 4.68 -6.76
N VAL A 97 1.67 5.35 -5.62
CA VAL A 97 2.76 5.55 -4.63
C VAL A 97 3.26 4.21 -4.11
N GLU A 98 2.36 3.29 -3.80
CA GLU A 98 2.71 1.93 -3.40
C GLU A 98 3.51 1.21 -4.49
N SER A 99 2.96 1.12 -5.71
CA SER A 99 3.53 0.29 -6.77
C SER A 99 4.89 0.80 -7.25
N VAL A 100 5.08 2.11 -7.29
CA VAL A 100 6.39 2.70 -7.62
C VAL A 100 7.39 2.45 -6.48
N THR A 101 6.97 2.58 -5.21
CA THR A 101 7.84 2.33 -4.05
C THR A 101 8.28 0.86 -4.02
N TYR A 102 7.33 -0.06 -4.16
CA TYR A 102 7.59 -1.49 -4.30
C TYR A 102 8.58 -1.75 -5.43
N ARG A 103 8.34 -1.18 -6.62
CA ARG A 103 9.20 -1.45 -7.78
C ARG A 103 10.62 -0.94 -7.59
N VAL A 104 10.78 0.27 -7.06
CA VAL A 104 12.10 0.84 -6.76
C VAL A 104 12.83 -0.01 -5.70
N THR A 105 12.13 -0.39 -4.63
CA THR A 105 12.73 -1.20 -3.56
C THR A 105 13.15 -2.58 -4.06
N SER A 106 12.28 -3.23 -4.85
CA SER A 106 12.54 -4.55 -5.42
C SER A 106 13.70 -4.57 -6.41
N LEU A 107 14.01 -3.45 -7.06
CA LEU A 107 15.18 -3.32 -7.93
C LEU A 107 16.47 -3.04 -7.16
N ALA A 108 16.36 -2.44 -5.96
CA ALA A 108 17.51 -2.06 -5.14
C ALA A 108 17.93 -3.15 -4.13
N VAL A 109 17.00 -4.02 -3.73
CA VAL A 109 17.22 -5.04 -2.71
C VAL A 109 17.11 -6.42 -3.36
N PRO A 110 18.23 -7.02 -3.80
CA PRO A 110 18.23 -8.37 -4.34
C PRO A 110 17.92 -9.36 -3.21
N ARG A 111 16.94 -10.22 -3.43
CA ARG A 111 16.62 -11.26 -2.45
C ARG A 111 16.01 -12.46 -3.16
N GLU A 112 16.58 -13.63 -2.91
CA GLU A 112 16.05 -14.88 -3.44
C GLU A 112 14.72 -15.26 -2.79
N ARG A 113 13.82 -15.81 -3.61
CA ARG A 113 12.56 -16.39 -3.14
C ARG A 113 12.82 -17.67 -2.32
N PRO A 114 11.84 -18.12 -1.50
CA PRO A 114 11.98 -19.35 -0.73
C PRO A 114 12.34 -20.56 -1.60
N ASN A 115 13.24 -21.43 -1.11
CA ASN A 115 13.73 -22.58 -1.85
C ASN A 115 12.78 -23.79 -1.69
N VAL A 116 11.59 -23.65 -2.27
CA VAL A 116 10.49 -24.63 -2.22
C VAL A 116 9.85 -24.78 -3.60
N LYS A 117 9.02 -25.82 -3.78
CA LYS A 117 8.19 -25.94 -4.99
C LYS A 117 7.20 -24.77 -5.06
N ARG A 118 7.43 -23.84 -5.98
CA ARG A 118 6.57 -22.67 -6.22
C ARG A 118 5.34 -23.05 -7.03
N LEU A 119 4.23 -22.33 -6.81
CA LEU A 119 2.97 -22.51 -7.56
C LEU A 119 2.79 -21.45 -8.66
N GLU A 120 3.77 -20.56 -8.83
CA GLU A 120 3.82 -19.54 -9.88
C GLU A 120 5.25 -19.42 -10.40
N ASP A 121 5.38 -19.25 -11.72
CA ASP A 121 6.66 -19.06 -12.39
C ASP A 121 7.01 -17.57 -12.46
N LEU A 122 7.66 -17.08 -11.40
CA LEU A 122 8.24 -15.73 -11.34
C LEU A 122 9.77 -15.79 -11.27
N PRO A 123 10.47 -14.71 -11.68
CA PRO A 123 11.93 -14.58 -11.54
C PRO A 123 12.38 -14.88 -10.10
N VAL A 124 13.58 -15.48 -9.99
CA VAL A 124 14.13 -16.03 -8.74
C VAL A 124 14.69 -14.94 -7.83
N ASP A 125 15.07 -13.80 -8.39
CA ASP A 125 16.00 -12.80 -7.85
C ASP A 125 15.35 -11.57 -7.17
N THR A 126 14.01 -11.49 -7.15
CA THR A 126 13.30 -10.36 -6.52
C THR A 126 12.15 -10.81 -5.61
N SER A 127 12.48 -11.24 -4.39
CA SER A 127 11.51 -11.61 -3.35
C SER A 127 11.09 -10.44 -2.46
N PHE A 128 12.02 -9.57 -2.08
CA PHE A 128 11.73 -8.44 -1.21
C PHE A 128 11.35 -7.18 -2.01
N PRO A 129 10.34 -6.42 -1.59
CA PRO A 129 9.26 -6.78 -0.66
C PRO A 129 8.09 -7.47 -1.39
N SER A 130 7.12 -8.00 -0.65
CA SER A 130 5.90 -8.56 -1.26
C SER A 130 5.01 -7.45 -1.84
N GLY A 131 5.05 -7.27 -3.17
CA GLY A 131 4.19 -6.32 -3.87
C GLY A 131 2.69 -6.64 -3.76
N HIS A 132 2.32 -7.92 -3.68
CA HIS A 132 0.91 -8.30 -3.49
C HIS A 132 0.39 -7.86 -2.12
N THR A 133 1.21 -8.05 -1.08
CA THR A 133 0.86 -7.61 0.26
C THR A 133 0.81 -6.08 0.33
N ALA A 134 1.80 -5.39 -0.27
CA ALA A 134 1.84 -3.93 -0.30
C ALA A 134 0.61 -3.32 -0.98
N ALA A 135 0.29 -3.79 -2.19
CA ALA A 135 -0.86 -3.33 -2.95
C ALA A 135 -2.18 -3.64 -2.22
N ALA A 136 -2.34 -4.85 -1.66
CA ALA A 136 -3.53 -5.20 -0.88
C ALA A 136 -3.71 -4.26 0.32
N VAL A 137 -2.66 -4.01 1.11
CA VAL A 137 -2.73 -3.10 2.25
C VAL A 137 -3.09 -1.68 1.80
N ALA A 138 -2.38 -1.13 0.81
CA ALA A 138 -2.62 0.22 0.33
C ALA A 138 -4.05 0.40 -0.21
N VAL A 139 -4.53 -0.55 -1.01
CA VAL A 139 -5.87 -0.46 -1.60
C VAL A 139 -6.95 -0.72 -0.55
N TYR A 140 -6.98 -1.88 0.10
CA TYR A 140 -8.09 -2.22 1.01
C TYR A 140 -8.16 -1.29 2.23
N ALA A 141 -7.03 -0.94 2.84
CA ALA A 141 -7.02 0.03 3.94
C ALA A 141 -7.32 1.46 3.45
N GLY A 142 -6.88 1.83 2.24
CA GLY A 142 -7.23 3.10 1.62
C GLY A 142 -8.73 3.22 1.36
N LEU A 143 -9.37 2.18 0.84
CA LEU A 143 -10.81 2.13 0.57
C LEU A 143 -11.62 2.25 1.85
N VAL A 144 -11.28 1.50 2.89
CA VAL A 144 -12.03 1.55 4.15
C VAL A 144 -11.88 2.91 4.85
N LEU A 145 -10.72 3.57 4.74
CA LEU A 145 -10.53 4.95 5.22
C LEU A 145 -11.50 5.93 4.55
N LEU A 146 -11.70 5.80 3.24
CA LEU A 146 -12.61 6.67 2.49
C LEU A 146 -14.09 6.39 2.84
N ILE A 147 -14.48 5.12 2.93
CA ILE A 147 -15.88 4.71 3.08
C ILE A 147 -16.37 4.88 4.51
N THR A 148 -15.56 4.52 5.52
CA THR A 148 -15.99 4.54 6.93
C THR A 148 -16.25 5.94 7.47
N SER A 149 -15.69 6.98 6.82
CA SER A 149 -16.02 8.38 7.11
C SER A 149 -17.51 8.72 6.92
N ARG A 150 -18.26 7.88 6.18
CA ARG A 150 -19.68 8.08 5.85
C ARG A 150 -20.63 7.18 6.64
N PHE A 151 -20.12 6.23 7.41
CA PHE A 151 -20.95 5.31 8.17
C PHE A 151 -21.33 5.91 9.53
N ALA A 152 -22.63 6.12 9.75
CA ALA A 152 -23.15 6.51 11.07
C ALA A 152 -23.11 5.33 12.06
N ASN A 153 -23.29 4.10 11.59
CA ASN A 153 -23.34 2.91 12.43
C ASN A 153 -21.92 2.41 12.78
N ARG A 154 -21.63 2.33 14.09
CA ARG A 154 -20.34 1.83 14.61
C ARG A 154 -20.06 0.37 14.26
N GLY A 155 -21.08 -0.50 14.31
CA GLY A 155 -20.94 -1.92 13.96
C GLY A 155 -20.51 -2.11 12.51
N LEU A 156 -21.12 -1.35 11.58
CA LEU A 156 -20.74 -1.40 10.16
C LEU A 156 -19.32 -0.88 9.92
N ARG A 157 -18.87 0.12 10.68
CA ARG A 157 -17.47 0.60 10.63
C ARG A 157 -16.50 -0.47 11.10
N VAL A 158 -16.77 -1.12 12.22
CA VAL A 158 -15.92 -2.21 12.75
C VAL A 158 -15.85 -3.35 11.74
N LEU A 159 -16.99 -3.77 11.19
CA LEU A 159 -17.04 -4.84 10.19
C LEU A 159 -16.22 -4.48 8.93
N ALA A 160 -16.36 -3.25 8.43
CA ALA A 160 -15.61 -2.81 7.25
C ALA A 160 -14.10 -2.81 7.49
N TRP A 161 -13.64 -2.35 8.66
CA TRP A 161 -12.22 -2.41 9.03
C TRP A 161 -11.73 -3.84 9.22
N ALA A 162 -12.52 -4.71 9.83
CA ALA A 162 -12.19 -6.13 9.97
C ALA A 162 -11.97 -6.76 8.59
N VAL A 163 -12.88 -6.56 7.63
CA VAL A 163 -12.74 -7.06 6.26
C VAL A 163 -11.49 -6.48 5.57
N ALA A 164 -11.26 -5.17 5.71
CA ALA A 164 -10.11 -4.50 5.09
C ALA A 164 -8.75 -4.95 5.64
N ILE A 165 -8.70 -5.52 6.85
CA ILE A 165 -7.50 -6.11 7.46
C ILE A 165 -7.38 -7.59 7.11
N LEU A 166 -8.49 -8.34 7.16
CA LEU A 166 -8.51 -9.78 6.89
C LEU A 166 -8.10 -10.10 5.45
N ILE A 167 -8.46 -9.27 4.47
CA ILE A 167 -8.08 -9.50 3.08
C ILE A 167 -6.55 -9.44 2.89
N PRO A 168 -5.83 -8.38 3.27
CA PRO A 168 -4.36 -8.37 3.20
C PRO A 168 -3.67 -9.50 3.98
N VAL A 169 -4.22 -9.92 5.13
CA VAL A 169 -3.71 -11.07 5.88
C VAL A 169 -3.87 -12.36 5.07
N PHE A 170 -5.03 -12.56 4.46
CA PHE A 170 -5.29 -13.70 3.59
C PHE A 170 -4.38 -13.70 2.35
N VAL A 171 -4.18 -12.54 1.72
CA VAL A 171 -3.22 -12.35 0.61
C VAL A 171 -1.81 -12.74 1.06
N ALA A 172 -1.35 -12.24 2.20
CA ALA A 172 -0.03 -12.54 2.74
C ALA A 172 0.19 -14.05 2.97
N LEU A 173 -0.77 -14.71 3.62
CA LEU A 173 -0.74 -16.16 3.85
C LEU A 173 -0.72 -16.92 2.53
N ALA A 174 -1.54 -16.51 1.55
CA ALA A 174 -1.57 -17.12 0.22
C ALA A 174 -0.20 -17.00 -0.50
N ARG A 175 0.48 -15.84 -0.42
CA ARG A 175 1.81 -15.67 -1.02
C ARG A 175 2.86 -16.58 -0.38
N MET A 176 2.84 -16.73 0.94
CA MET A 176 3.76 -17.65 1.64
C MET A 176 3.43 -19.12 1.33
N TYR A 177 2.16 -19.51 1.36
CA TYR A 177 1.69 -20.86 1.02
C TYR A 177 2.07 -21.28 -0.41
N ARG A 178 2.01 -20.34 -1.35
CA ARG A 178 2.43 -20.55 -2.76
C ARG A 178 3.94 -20.58 -2.95
N GLY A 179 4.72 -20.36 -1.88
CA GLY A 179 6.18 -20.37 -1.88
C GLY A 179 6.79 -19.11 -2.51
N MET A 180 6.04 -18.02 -2.58
CA MET A 180 6.43 -16.85 -3.36
C MET A 180 7.19 -15.82 -2.54
N HIS A 181 6.94 -15.74 -1.24
CA HIS A 181 7.53 -14.73 -0.37
C HIS A 181 7.80 -15.31 1.00
N HIS A 182 8.86 -14.79 1.63
CA HIS A 182 9.19 -15.03 3.03
C HIS A 182 8.33 -14.15 3.97
N PRO A 183 8.12 -14.54 5.24
CA PRO A 183 7.53 -13.68 6.25
C PRO A 183 8.11 -12.25 6.32
N LEU A 184 9.43 -12.08 6.19
CA LEU A 184 10.03 -10.74 6.18
C LEU A 184 9.70 -9.94 4.90
N ASP A 185 9.46 -10.58 3.76
CA ASP A 185 8.98 -9.91 2.54
C ASP A 185 7.55 -9.39 2.72
N VAL A 186 6.71 -10.19 3.39
CA VAL A 186 5.33 -9.81 3.75
C VAL A 186 5.35 -8.61 4.69
N ALA A 187 6.22 -8.60 5.71
CA ALA A 187 6.38 -7.48 6.62
C ALA A 187 6.84 -6.21 5.89
N GLY A 188 7.80 -6.32 4.97
CA GLY A 188 8.23 -5.21 4.11
C GLY A 188 7.09 -4.68 3.23
N GLY A 189 6.29 -5.59 2.65
CA GLY A 189 5.11 -5.22 1.87
C GLY A 189 4.07 -4.46 2.71
N LEU A 190 3.78 -4.94 3.93
CA LEU A 190 2.90 -4.26 4.89
C LEU A 190 3.39 -2.84 5.19
N ALA A 191 4.70 -2.69 5.45
CA ALA A 191 5.30 -1.38 5.73
C ALA A 191 5.16 -0.41 4.55
N ILE A 192 5.39 -0.87 3.32
CA ILE A 192 5.20 -0.05 2.11
C ILE A 192 3.73 0.34 1.93
N GLY A 193 2.80 -0.60 2.10
CA GLY A 193 1.37 -0.33 1.93
C GLY A 193 0.84 0.70 2.93
N ILE A 194 1.23 0.58 4.21
CA ILE A 194 0.90 1.58 5.24
C ILE A 194 1.59 2.91 4.93
N GLY A 195 2.87 2.88 4.57
CA GLY A 195 3.66 4.06 4.23
C GLY A 195 3.06 4.87 3.08
N ALA A 196 2.59 4.20 2.02
CA ALA A 196 1.95 4.85 0.88
C ALA A 196 0.69 5.63 1.31
N LEU A 197 -0.12 5.06 2.21
CA LEU A 197 -1.28 5.75 2.77
C LEU A 197 -0.89 6.94 3.64
N LEU A 198 0.14 6.79 4.48
CA LEU A 198 0.65 7.89 5.30
C LEU A 198 1.18 9.06 4.47
N VAL A 199 1.91 8.77 3.39
CA VAL A 199 2.41 9.79 2.43
C VAL A 199 1.24 10.59 1.86
N LEU A 200 0.17 9.91 1.42
CA LEU A 200 -0.99 10.60 0.85
C LEU A 200 -1.81 11.36 1.87
N LEU A 201 -2.03 10.79 3.06
CA LEU A 201 -2.71 11.48 4.14
C LEU A 201 -1.94 12.74 4.54
N PHE A 202 -0.61 12.66 4.67
CA PHE A 202 0.25 13.80 4.93
C PHE A 202 0.16 14.85 3.83
N ALA A 203 0.21 14.44 2.55
CA ALA A 203 0.10 15.36 1.43
C ALA A 203 -1.26 16.07 1.38
N CYS A 204 -2.36 15.34 1.61
CA CYS A 204 -3.71 15.90 1.70
C CYS A 204 -3.82 16.92 2.84
N ARG A 205 -3.32 16.58 4.04
CA ARG A 205 -3.35 17.49 5.20
C ARG A 205 -2.49 18.74 4.98
N SER A 206 -1.30 18.57 4.42
CA SER A 206 -0.38 19.68 4.12
C SER A 206 -0.97 20.64 3.08
N ALA A 207 -1.67 20.10 2.08
CA ALA A 207 -2.38 20.91 1.09
C ALA A 207 -3.55 21.68 1.70
N GLY A 208 -4.32 21.05 2.60
CA GLY A 208 -5.41 21.68 3.34
C GLY A 208 -4.92 22.83 4.22
N ALA A 209 -3.91 22.59 5.05
CA ALA A 209 -3.32 23.61 5.92
C ALA A 209 -2.75 24.81 5.13
N ALA A 210 -2.10 24.55 3.99
CA ALA A 210 -1.58 25.61 3.11
C ALA A 210 -2.70 26.44 2.44
N HIS A 211 -3.86 25.83 2.18
CA HIS A 211 -5.03 26.54 1.67
C HIS A 211 -5.62 27.45 2.76
N GLU A 212 -5.82 26.92 3.97
CA GLU A 212 -6.32 27.68 5.13
C GLU A 212 -5.43 28.87 5.48
N ALA A 213 -4.10 28.74 5.40
CA ALA A 213 -3.19 29.85 5.66
C ALA A 213 -3.26 30.99 4.62
N ARG A 214 -3.67 30.71 3.37
CA ARG A 214 -3.76 31.70 2.29
C ARG A 214 -5.07 32.50 2.30
N SER A 215 -6.16 31.89 2.78
CA SER A 215 -7.51 32.49 2.77
C SER A 215 -7.65 33.78 3.63
N PRO A 216 -7.07 33.89 4.85
CA PRO A 216 -7.08 35.11 5.65
C PRO A 216 -6.31 36.28 5.01
N GLN A 217 -5.26 35.96 4.23
CA GLN A 217 -4.43 36.98 3.57
C GLN A 217 -5.14 37.54 2.33
N GLN A 218 -5.87 36.71 1.59
CA GLN A 218 -6.64 37.14 0.42
C GLN A 218 -7.84 38.02 0.80
N SER A 219 -8.49 37.79 1.94
CA SER A 219 -9.59 38.66 2.40
C SER A 219 -9.09 40.05 2.80
N LYS A 220 -7.92 40.16 3.45
CA LYS A 220 -7.25 41.43 3.78
C LYS A 220 -6.79 42.20 2.55
N VAL A 221 -6.23 41.52 1.54
CA VAL A 221 -5.84 42.15 0.28
C VAL A 221 -7.06 42.63 -0.52
N ALA A 222 -8.14 41.85 -0.56
CA ALA A 222 -9.38 42.24 -1.23
C ALA A 222 -10.08 43.43 -0.57
N THR A 223 -10.10 43.50 0.77
CA THR A 223 -10.64 44.66 1.52
C THR A 223 -9.80 45.91 1.32
N SER A 224 -8.46 45.81 1.32
CA SER A 224 -7.58 46.96 1.06
C SER A 224 -7.75 47.53 -0.36
N ARG A 225 -7.88 46.67 -1.38
CA ARG A 225 -8.11 47.09 -2.77
C ARG A 225 -9.49 47.70 -2.98
N ARG A 226 -10.50 47.27 -2.22
CA ARG A 226 -11.84 47.86 -2.26
C ARG A 226 -11.86 49.24 -1.60
N ALA A 227 -11.14 49.42 -0.49
CA ALA A 227 -10.97 50.73 0.15
C ALA A 227 -10.26 51.74 -0.78
N GLN A 228 -9.22 51.30 -1.50
CA GLN A 228 -8.49 52.14 -2.46
C GLN A 228 -9.25 52.48 -3.76
N ARG A 229 -10.35 51.79 -4.08
CA ARG A 229 -11.18 52.10 -5.26
C ARG A 229 -12.36 53.02 -4.96
N VAL A 230 -12.66 53.23 -3.68
CA VAL A 230 -13.79 54.04 -3.21
C VAL A 230 -13.33 55.41 -2.69
N ALA A 231 -12.02 55.58 -2.50
CA ALA A 231 -11.35 56.87 -2.30
C ALA A 231 -10.90 57.45 -3.64
#